data_AF-A0A2E9TV24-F1
#
_entry.id   AF-A0A2E9TV24-F1
#
_cell.length_a   1.000
_cell.length_b   1.000
_cell.length_c   1.000
_cell.angle_alpha   90.00
_cell.angle_beta   90.00
_cell.angle_gamma   90.00
#
_symmetry.space_group_name_H-M   'P 1'
#
loop_
_entity.id
_entity.type
_entity.pdbx_description
1 polymer ?
#
loop_
_entity_poly.entity_id
_entity_poly.type
_entity_poly.pdbx_seq_one_letter_code
_entity_poly.pdbx_strand_id
1 'polypeptide(L)'
;MDFIKSNNYSIFFSDSGFKEFDNLIQLNKYSKIFVHVDTNTKKYCLDIFIKKIKSIEFEIIESVPGEENKNLESCINLWSIISSKRGDRRSLIINLGGGVVSDMGGFVA
;
A
#
# COMPACT_ATOMS: atom_id res chain seq x y z
N MET A 1 3.37 -8.17 -22.03
CA MET A 1 4.12 -9.02 -21.07
C MET A 1 3.46 -8.77 -19.75
N ASP A 2 2.58 -9.67 -19.35
CA ASP A 2 1.45 -9.28 -18.50
C ASP A 2 1.73 -9.55 -17.02
N PHE A 3 2.63 -10.50 -16.74
CA PHE A 3 3.16 -10.74 -15.41
C PHE A 3 4.49 -11.51 -15.43
N ILE A 4 5.23 -11.43 -14.32
CA ILE A 4 6.38 -12.28 -14.00
C ILE A 4 5.99 -13.18 -12.83
N LYS A 5 6.22 -14.48 -12.96
CA LYS A 5 6.01 -15.46 -11.89
C LYS A 5 7.32 -15.69 -11.13
N SER A 6 7.33 -15.38 -9.84
CA SER A 6 8.40 -15.76 -8.90
C SER A 6 8.00 -17.03 -8.14
N ASN A 7 8.87 -17.54 -7.26
CA ASN A 7 8.60 -18.75 -6.49
C ASN A 7 7.38 -18.60 -5.57
N ASN A 8 7.23 -17.44 -4.92
CA ASN A 8 6.24 -17.24 -3.86
C ASN A 8 5.24 -16.10 -4.14
N TYR A 9 5.44 -15.34 -5.21
CA TYR A 9 4.56 -14.22 -5.58
C TYR A 9 4.60 -13.99 -7.09
N SER A 10 3.66 -13.18 -7.59
CA SER A 10 3.60 -12.77 -8.99
C SER A 10 3.65 -11.25 -9.08
N ILE A 11 4.33 -10.75 -10.11
CA ILE A 11 4.44 -9.32 -10.41
C ILE A 11 3.58 -9.07 -11.63
N PHE A 12 2.51 -8.29 -11.48
CA PHE A 12 1.61 -7.95 -12.57
C PHE A 12 1.88 -6.52 -13.04
N PHE A 13 1.73 -6.30 -14.34
CA PHE A 13 1.94 -5.00 -14.96
C PHE A 13 0.64 -4.43 -15.52
N SER A 14 0.60 -3.10 -15.71
CA SER A 14 -0.48 -2.41 -16.42
C SER A 14 -1.89 -2.76 -15.92
N ASP A 15 -2.88 -2.83 -16.81
CA ASP A 15 -4.28 -3.06 -16.43
C ASP A 15 -4.55 -4.46 -15.84
N SER A 16 -3.73 -5.46 -16.15
CA SER A 16 -3.81 -6.78 -15.49
C SER A 16 -3.54 -6.70 -13.98
N GLY A 17 -2.68 -5.77 -13.55
CA GLY A 17 -2.40 -5.57 -12.13
C GLY A 17 -3.62 -5.12 -11.33
N PHE A 18 -4.43 -4.20 -11.87
CA PHE A 18 -5.65 -3.74 -11.20
C PHE A 18 -6.70 -4.85 -11.11
N LYS A 19 -6.84 -5.67 -12.16
CA LYS A 19 -7.77 -6.81 -12.14
C LYS A 19 -7.39 -7.84 -11.07
N GLU A 20 -6.12 -8.19 -10.97
CA GLU A 20 -5.65 -9.13 -9.94
C GLU A 20 -5.69 -8.54 -8.54
N PHE A 21 -5.43 -7.24 -8.41
CA PHE A 21 -5.64 -6.53 -7.15
C PHE A 21 -7.09 -6.65 -6.67
N ASP A 22 -8.08 -6.35 -7.52
CA ASP A 22 -9.50 -6.46 -7.17
C ASP A 22 -9.86 -7.90 -6.74
N ASN A 23 -9.36 -8.90 -7.47
CA ASN A 23 -9.57 -10.32 -7.13
C ASN A 23 -8.99 -10.66 -5.75
N LEU A 24 -7.75 -10.20 -5.48
CA LEU A 24 -7.05 -10.44 -4.23
C LEU A 24 -7.80 -9.85 -3.04
N ILE A 25 -8.28 -8.60 -3.16
CA ILE A 25 -9.06 -7.95 -2.09
C ILE A 25 -10.37 -8.72 -1.83
N GLN A 26 -11.08 -9.12 -2.88
CA GLN A 26 -12.35 -9.84 -2.77
C GLN A 26 -12.20 -11.23 -2.14
N LEU A 27 -11.14 -11.96 -2.48
CA LEU A 27 -10.89 -13.32 -2.00
C LEU A 27 -10.46 -13.37 -0.53
N ASN A 28 -9.58 -12.45 -0.10
CA ASN A 28 -8.94 -12.54 1.21
C ASN A 28 -9.74 -11.90 2.36
N LYS A 29 -10.71 -11.02 2.05
CA LYS A 29 -11.60 -10.37 3.05
C LYS A 29 -10.82 -9.82 4.26
N TYR A 30 -9.95 -8.86 4.00
CA TYR A 30 -9.18 -8.18 5.04
C TYR A 30 -10.09 -7.46 6.05
N SER A 31 -9.66 -7.40 7.31
CA SER A 31 -10.37 -6.69 8.39
C SER A 31 -10.30 -5.17 8.21
N LYS A 32 -9.14 -4.68 7.75
CA LYS A 32 -8.87 -3.28 7.40
C LYS A 32 -7.90 -3.20 6.24
N ILE A 33 -8.02 -2.15 5.45
CA ILE A 33 -7.10 -1.84 4.35
C ILE A 33 -6.51 -0.46 4.63
N PHE A 34 -5.19 -0.37 4.63
CA PHE A 34 -4.44 0.87 4.74
C PHE A 34 -3.73 1.15 3.41
N VAL A 35 -3.83 2.36 2.90
CA VAL A 35 -3.06 2.82 1.73
C VAL A 35 -1.98 3.76 2.23
N HIS A 36 -0.73 3.30 2.17
CA HIS A 36 0.44 4.08 2.52
C HIS A 36 0.95 4.85 1.29
N VAL A 37 1.07 6.16 1.46
CA VAL A 37 1.56 7.11 0.45
C VAL A 37 2.49 8.12 1.11
N ASP A 38 3.38 8.73 0.34
CA ASP A 38 3.98 10.01 0.74
C ASP A 38 3.13 11.20 0.24
N THR A 39 3.45 12.42 0.68
CA THR A 39 2.72 13.64 0.32
C THR A 39 2.65 13.87 -1.20
N ASN A 40 3.72 13.52 -1.93
CA ASN A 40 3.78 13.65 -3.39
C ASN A 40 2.88 12.62 -4.07
N THR A 41 2.94 11.38 -3.64
CA THR A 41 2.17 10.25 -4.20
C THR A 41 0.69 10.42 -3.91
N LYS A 42 0.35 10.93 -2.72
CA LYS A 42 -1.02 11.34 -2.39
C LYS A 42 -1.55 12.37 -3.37
N LYS A 43 -0.74 13.39 -3.69
CA LYS A 43 -1.15 14.48 -4.59
C LYS A 43 -1.28 14.04 -6.05
N TYR A 44 -0.39 13.20 -6.54
CA TYR A 44 -0.27 12.93 -7.98
C TYR A 44 -0.77 11.55 -8.42
N CYS A 45 -0.81 10.56 -7.53
CA CYS A 45 -1.06 9.17 -7.91
C CYS A 45 -2.31 8.57 -7.26
N LEU A 46 -2.69 9.01 -6.06
CA LEU A 46 -3.78 8.39 -5.30
C LEU A 46 -5.12 8.42 -6.05
N ASP A 47 -5.49 9.55 -6.65
CA ASP A 47 -6.73 9.67 -7.43
C ASP A 47 -6.73 8.76 -8.67
N ILE A 48 -5.57 8.54 -9.28
CA ILE A 48 -5.42 7.62 -10.42
C ILE A 48 -5.65 6.19 -9.96
N PHE A 49 -5.04 5.82 -8.83
CA PHE A 49 -5.21 4.50 -8.22
C PHE A 49 -6.68 4.22 -7.88
N ILE A 50 -7.36 5.16 -7.20
CA ILE A 50 -8.78 5.03 -6.81
C ILE A 50 -9.69 4.85 -8.04
N LYS A 51 -9.41 5.57 -9.14
CA LYS A 51 -10.20 5.45 -10.38
C LYS A 51 -10.00 4.11 -11.12
N LYS A 52 -8.91 3.40 -10.84
CA LYS A 52 -8.54 2.16 -11.53
C LYS A 52 -8.99 0.89 -10.81
N ILE A 53 -9.22 0.96 -9.50
CA ILE A 53 -9.68 -0.17 -8.68
C ILE A 53 -11.20 -0.14 -8.49
N LYS A 54 -11.78 -1.26 -8.11
CA LYS A 54 -13.16 -1.25 -7.59
C LYS A 54 -13.24 -0.47 -6.29
N SER A 55 -14.41 0.10 -6.02
CA SER A 55 -14.67 0.79 -4.75
C SER A 55 -14.41 -0.17 -3.58
N ILE A 56 -13.44 0.20 -2.75
CA ILE A 56 -13.07 -0.51 -1.53
C ILE A 56 -12.96 0.52 -0.40
N GLU A 57 -13.28 0.11 0.82
CA GLU A 57 -13.07 0.93 2.00
C GLU A 57 -11.61 0.80 2.45
N PHE A 58 -10.92 1.93 2.59
CA PHE A 58 -9.54 1.96 3.07
C PHE A 58 -9.27 3.25 3.84
N GLU A 59 -8.23 3.19 4.67
CA GLU A 59 -7.70 4.34 5.38
C GLU A 59 -6.36 4.77 4.80
N ILE A 60 -6.17 6.07 4.60
CA ILE A 60 -4.88 6.61 4.15
C ILE A 60 -3.96 6.76 5.37
N ILE A 61 -2.70 6.34 5.21
CA ILE A 61 -1.59 6.65 6.11
C ILE A 61 -0.50 7.34 5.29
N GLU A 62 0.06 8.42 5.82
CA GLU A 62 0.91 9.34 5.05
C GLU A 62 2.28 9.47 5.70
N SER A 63 3.34 9.46 4.88
CA SER A 63 4.72 9.72 5.28
C SER A 63 5.28 10.96 4.56
N VAL A 64 6.41 11.47 5.07
CA VAL A 64 7.15 12.54 4.43
C VAL A 64 8.04 11.93 3.32
N PRO A 65 8.05 12.49 2.10
CA PRO A 65 8.89 11.99 1.01
C PRO A 65 10.39 12.22 1.28
N GLY A 66 11.26 11.46 0.62
CA GLY A 66 12.72 11.63 0.67
C GLY A 66 13.44 10.51 1.44
N GLU A 67 14.64 10.16 0.98
CA GLU A 67 15.44 9.07 1.59
C GLU A 67 15.88 9.43 3.03
N GLU A 68 16.04 10.71 3.34
CA GLU A 68 16.35 11.21 4.68
C GLU A 68 15.26 10.85 5.71
N ASN A 69 14.02 10.68 5.25
CA ASN A 69 12.88 10.29 6.08
C ASN A 69 12.74 8.77 6.21
N LYS A 70 13.54 7.98 5.49
CA LYS A 70 13.57 6.51 5.58
C LYS A 70 14.37 6.07 6.80
N ASN A 71 13.80 6.29 7.98
CA ASN A 71 14.42 5.98 9.25
C ASN A 71 13.41 5.34 10.21
N LEU A 72 13.90 4.83 11.34
CA LEU A 72 13.09 4.09 12.30
C LEU A 72 12.01 4.97 12.95
N GLU A 73 12.26 6.27 13.13
CA GLU A 73 11.29 7.19 13.71
C GLU A 73 10.05 7.34 12.80
N SER A 74 10.26 7.51 11.49
CA SER A 74 9.17 7.49 10.51
C SER A 74 8.38 6.18 10.51
N CYS A 75 9.06 5.03 10.61
CA CYS A 75 8.41 3.73 10.72
C CYS A 75 7.58 3.59 12.01
N ILE A 76 8.11 4.04 13.16
CA ILE A 76 7.38 4.05 14.44
C ILE A 76 6.13 4.93 14.35
N ASN A 77 6.21 6.09 13.70
CA ASN A 77 5.08 6.97 13.48
C ASN A 77 4.00 6.31 12.62
N LEU A 78 4.38 5.70 11.49
CA LEU A 78 3.45 4.93 10.64
C LEU A 78 2.78 3.78 11.40
N TRP A 79 3.57 3.00 12.14
CA TRP A 79 3.06 1.91 12.96
C TRP A 79 2.09 2.38 14.04
N SER A 80 2.40 3.51 14.69
CA SER A 80 1.51 4.13 15.69
C SER A 80 0.18 4.58 15.10
N ILE A 81 0.19 5.12 13.87
CA ILE A 81 -1.04 5.46 13.14
C ILE A 81 -1.85 4.19 12.86
N ILE A 82 -1.24 3.13 12.35
CA ILE A 82 -1.94 1.85 12.09
C ILE A 82 -2.53 1.28 13.37
N SER A 83 -1.76 1.25 14.46
CA SER A 83 -2.22 0.75 15.76
C SER A 83 -3.37 1.57 16.33
N SER A 84 -3.30 2.91 16.27
CA SER A 84 -4.39 3.79 16.75
C SER A 84 -5.67 3.60 15.94
N LYS A 85 -5.53 3.29 14.65
CA LYS A 85 -6.62 2.94 13.75
C LYS A 85 -7.05 1.47 13.88
N ARG A 86 -6.61 0.75 14.91
CA ARG A 86 -6.98 -0.65 15.18
C ARG A 86 -6.63 -1.60 14.03
N GLY A 87 -5.49 -1.38 13.37
CA GLY A 87 -4.89 -2.39 12.50
C GLY A 87 -4.62 -3.67 13.28
N ASP A 88 -4.84 -4.82 12.64
CA ASP A 88 -4.68 -6.16 13.21
C ASP A 88 -3.94 -7.09 12.23
N ARG A 89 -3.70 -8.34 12.65
CA ARG A 89 -3.01 -9.35 11.82
C ARG A 89 -3.72 -9.75 10.52
N ARG A 90 -4.97 -9.33 10.32
CA ARG A 90 -5.75 -9.57 9.08
C ARG A 90 -5.92 -8.29 8.27
N SER A 91 -5.21 -7.23 8.65
CA SER A 91 -5.18 -5.97 7.90
C SER A 91 -4.23 -6.09 6.72
N LEU A 92 -4.49 -5.31 5.67
CA LEU A 92 -3.64 -5.17 4.50
C LEU A 92 -3.03 -3.77 4.46
N ILE A 93 -1.73 -3.68 4.18
CA ILE A 93 -1.07 -2.41 3.82
C ILE A 93 -0.77 -2.44 2.32
N ILE A 94 -1.28 -1.44 1.61
CA ILE A 94 -1.01 -1.19 0.19
C ILE A 94 -0.02 -0.03 0.13
N ASN A 95 1.22 -0.34 -0.26
CA ASN A 95 2.25 0.68 -0.47
C ASN A 95 2.12 1.26 -1.87
N LEU A 96 1.50 2.43 -1.97
CA LEU A 96 1.37 3.18 -3.22
C LEU A 96 2.47 4.24 -3.23
N GLY A 97 3.53 4.01 -4.01
CA GLY A 97 4.66 4.92 -4.13
C GLY A 97 5.90 4.26 -4.71
N GLY A 98 7.03 4.97 -4.64
CA GLY A 98 8.34 4.45 -5.03
C GLY A 98 9.05 3.69 -3.90
N GLY A 99 10.36 3.51 -4.05
CA GLY A 99 11.20 2.72 -3.14
C GLY A 99 11.11 3.13 -1.67
N VAL A 100 11.13 4.43 -1.37
CA VAL A 100 11.05 4.95 0.01
C VAL A 100 9.75 4.54 0.70
N VAL A 101 8.61 4.73 0.02
CA VAL A 101 7.29 4.36 0.53
C VAL A 101 7.20 2.85 0.72
N SER A 102 7.67 2.07 -0.26
CA SER A 102 7.61 0.61 -0.20
C SER A 102 8.53 0.01 0.85
N ASP A 103 9.71 0.58 1.08
CA ASP A 103 10.67 0.07 2.07
C ASP A 103 10.16 0.32 3.50
N MET A 104 9.70 1.55 3.78
CA MET A 104 9.12 1.86 5.09
C MET A 104 7.84 1.07 5.34
N GLY A 105 6.94 1.05 4.36
CA GLY A 105 5.68 0.33 4.50
C GLY A 105 5.84 -1.18 4.54
N GLY A 106 6.81 -1.74 3.82
CA GLY A 106 7.17 -3.16 3.88
C GLY A 106 7.83 -3.56 5.21
N PHE A 107 8.53 -2.63 5.87
CA PHE A 107 9.07 -2.85 7.21
C PHE A 107 7.99 -2.80 8.31
N VAL A 108 6.96 -1.98 8.12
CA VAL A 108 5.86 -1.80 9.10
C VAL A 108 4.75 -2.85 8.95
N ALA A 109 4.61 -3.46 7.77
CA ALA A 109 3.61 -4.50 7.45
C ALA A 109 3.90 -5.84 8.13
#